data_AF-A0A4Q3YMH4-F1
#
_entry.id   AF-A0A4Q3YMH4-F1
#
_cell.length_a   1.000
_cell.length_b   1.000
_cell.length_c   1.000
_cell.angle_alpha   90.00
_cell.angle_beta   90.00
_cell.angle_gamma   90.00
#
_symmetry.space_group_name_H-M   'P 1'
#
loop_
_entity.id
_entity.type
_entity.pdbx_description
1 polymer ?
#
loop_
_entity_poly.entity_id
_entity_poly.type
_entity_poly.pdbx_seq_one_letter_code
_entity_poly.pdbx_strand_id
1 'polypeptide(L)'
;MSLWTVFKLFAALCVLAVMGFTGMLAYHVVVRPLGGVFEQIIPNPAEIVGKEQDAAEFAKMLDSAELPDIDPGEKAFQKAHELLAMGNLEEAREKLTAIVNVFPSSSSAPVARRIVGEMNLDEVLSTAHMEGKKSHIVRRGDSFLKIAQDNKTTLDMIMHLNGMTEFKNIQPGEELIV
;
A
#
# COMPACT_ATOMS: atom_id res chain seq x y z
N MET A 1 -71.35 19.01 -33.30
CA MET A 1 -69.88 18.87 -33.49
C MET A 1 -69.59 17.40 -33.72
N SER A 2 -68.78 17.04 -34.73
CA SER A 2 -68.47 15.62 -34.96
C SER A 2 -67.60 15.09 -33.82
N LEU A 3 -67.80 13.84 -33.42
CA LEU A 3 -67.03 13.17 -32.35
C LEU A 3 -65.51 13.36 -32.53
N TRP A 4 -65.08 13.38 -33.80
CA TRP A 4 -63.70 13.58 -34.23
C TRP A 4 -63.14 14.97 -33.91
N THR A 5 -63.95 16.02 -34.03
CA THR A 5 -63.53 17.39 -33.67
C THR A 5 -63.37 17.56 -32.16
N VAL A 6 -64.20 16.91 -31.36
CA VAL A 6 -64.09 16.91 -29.89
C VAL A 6 -62.81 16.19 -29.45
N PHE A 7 -62.49 15.05 -30.07
CA PHE A 7 -61.25 14.32 -29.78
C PHE A 7 -59.99 15.15 -30.09
N LYS A 8 -59.96 15.85 -31.22
CA LYS A 8 -58.86 16.76 -31.57
C LYS A 8 -58.74 17.94 -30.62
N LEU A 9 -59.87 18.50 -30.18
CA LEU A 9 -59.89 19.59 -29.20
C LEU A 9 -59.32 19.13 -27.85
N PHE A 10 -59.69 17.93 -27.40
CA PHE A 10 -59.16 17.32 -26.18
C PHE A 10 -57.65 17.04 -26.28
N ALA A 11 -57.20 16.50 -27.42
CA ALA A 11 -55.77 16.30 -27.68
C ALA A 11 -54.99 17.62 -27.68
N ALA A 12 -55.52 18.69 -28.29
CA ALA A 12 -54.90 20.00 -28.27
C ALA A 12 -54.80 20.58 -26.85
N LEU A 13 -55.83 20.38 -26.02
CA LEU A 13 -55.83 20.81 -24.62
C LEU A 13 -54.78 20.05 -23.81
N CYS A 14 -54.63 18.74 -24.03
CA CYS A 14 -53.58 17.94 -23.38
C CYS A 14 -52.18 18.42 -23.75
N VAL A 15 -51.92 18.73 -25.03
CA VAL A 15 -50.61 19.24 -25.47
C VAL A 15 -50.29 20.59 -24.83
N LEU A 16 -51.27 21.50 -24.77
CA LEU A 16 -51.10 22.79 -24.10
C LEU A 16 -50.81 22.64 -22.60
N ALA A 17 -51.46 21.68 -21.92
CA ALA A 17 -51.20 21.39 -20.52
C ALA A 17 -49.77 20.88 -20.28
N VAL A 18 -49.28 19.98 -21.14
CA VAL A 18 -47.90 19.46 -21.05
C VAL A 18 -46.86 20.55 -21.33
N MET A 19 -47.09 21.42 -22.31
CA MET A 19 -46.19 22.54 -22.60
C MET A 19 -46.18 23.58 -21.46
N GLY A 20 -47.35 23.85 -20.87
CA GLY A 20 -47.46 24.72 -19.69
C GLY A 20 -46.71 24.15 -18.49
N PHE A 21 -46.89 22.86 -18.20
CA PHE A 21 -46.22 22.18 -17.08
C PHE A 21 -44.69 22.14 -17.26
N THR A 22 -44.20 21.85 -18.46
CA THR A 22 -42.76 21.84 -18.76
C THR A 22 -42.15 23.24 -18.68
N GLY A 23 -42.82 24.28 -19.17
CA GLY A 23 -42.39 25.67 -18.99
C GLY A 23 -42.35 26.10 -17.52
N MET A 24 -43.34 25.69 -16.73
CA MET A 24 -43.43 25.99 -15.31
C MET A 24 -42.34 25.27 -14.50
N LEU A 25 -42.00 24.03 -14.88
CA LEU A 25 -40.88 23.28 -14.30
C LEU A 25 -39.52 23.91 -14.66
N ALA A 26 -39.34 24.36 -15.91
CA ALA A 26 -38.13 25.09 -16.29
C ALA A 26 -37.98 26.40 -15.49
N TYR A 27 -39.09 27.14 -15.29
CA TYR A 27 -39.11 28.33 -14.45
C TYR A 27 -38.81 28.03 -12.97
N HIS A 28 -39.34 26.90 -12.47
CA HIS A 28 -39.10 26.39 -11.12
C HIS A 28 -37.60 26.20 -10.83
N VAL A 29 -36.88 25.64 -11.82
CA VAL A 29 -35.43 25.33 -11.71
C VAL A 29 -34.57 26.59 -11.90
N VAL A 30 -34.92 27.49 -12.82
CA VAL A 30 -34.03 28.59 -13.23
C VAL A 30 -34.26 29.89 -12.48
N VAL A 31 -35.50 30.19 -12.07
CA VAL A 31 -35.85 31.53 -11.58
C VAL A 31 -36.27 31.51 -10.11
N ARG A 32 -37.31 30.75 -9.74
CA ARG A 32 -37.81 30.68 -8.36
C ARG A 32 -38.47 29.34 -8.05
N PRO A 33 -38.29 28.80 -6.83
CA PRO A 33 -39.01 27.62 -6.41
C PRO A 33 -40.52 27.91 -6.36
N LEU A 34 -41.31 27.17 -7.14
CA LEU A 34 -42.77 27.17 -7.09
C LEU A 34 -43.17 26.07 -6.10
N GLY A 35 -43.90 26.43 -5.05
CA GLY A 35 -44.32 25.46 -4.02
C GLY A 35 -45.37 24.45 -4.52
N GLY A 36 -45.61 23.41 -3.71
CA GLY A 36 -46.63 22.40 -3.99
C GLY A 36 -46.11 21.20 -4.79
N VAL A 37 -46.78 20.84 -5.89
CA VAL A 37 -46.47 19.61 -6.64
C VAL A 37 -45.05 19.60 -7.26
N PHE A 38 -44.50 20.77 -7.54
CA PHE A 38 -43.17 20.90 -8.16
C PHE A 38 -42.03 20.64 -7.16
N GLU A 39 -42.21 21.05 -5.91
CA GLU A 39 -41.28 20.84 -4.79
C GLU A 39 -41.15 19.35 -4.43
N GLN A 40 -42.22 18.57 -4.60
CA GLN A 40 -42.21 17.12 -4.40
C GLN A 40 -41.46 16.36 -5.50
N ILE A 41 -41.40 16.92 -6.72
CA ILE A 41 -40.77 16.27 -7.89
C ILE A 41 -39.29 16.67 -7.99
N ILE A 42 -38.95 17.92 -7.65
CA ILE A 42 -37.58 18.43 -7.63
C ILE A 42 -37.37 19.16 -6.30
N PRO A 43 -36.82 18.47 -5.27
CA PRO A 43 -36.48 19.13 -4.02
C PRO A 43 -35.45 20.24 -4.28
N ASN A 44 -35.60 21.35 -3.57
CA ASN A 44 -34.75 22.52 -3.76
C ASN A 44 -33.28 22.14 -3.51
N PRO A 45 -32.35 22.39 -4.46
CA PRO A 45 -30.94 22.07 -4.24
C PRO A 45 -30.37 22.77 -2.99
N ALA A 46 -30.97 23.88 -2.54
CA ALA A 46 -30.61 24.52 -1.27
C ALA A 46 -30.99 23.69 -0.03
N GLU A 47 -32.01 22.83 -0.07
CA GLU A 47 -32.33 21.87 1.00
C GLU A 47 -31.43 20.62 0.92
N ILE A 48 -31.04 20.20 -0.28
CA ILE A 48 -30.13 19.05 -0.47
C ILE A 48 -28.69 19.42 -0.06
N VAL A 49 -28.31 20.70 -0.19
CA VAL A 49 -27.01 21.25 0.24
C VAL A 49 -27.08 21.82 1.67
N GLY A 50 -28.26 21.81 2.29
CA GLY A 50 -28.56 22.56 3.51
C GLY A 50 -29.08 21.71 4.66
N LYS A 51 -28.32 20.71 5.08
CA LYS A 51 -28.12 20.58 6.52
C LYS A 51 -26.84 21.31 6.84
N GLU A 52 -26.95 22.57 7.26
CA GLU A 52 -25.86 23.27 7.96
C GLU A 52 -25.33 22.43 9.14
N GLN A 53 -26.14 21.51 9.67
CA GLN A 53 -25.70 20.48 10.61
C GLN A 53 -24.64 19.55 10.01
N ASP A 54 -24.77 19.12 8.76
CA ASP A 54 -23.81 18.22 8.10
C ASP A 54 -22.53 18.98 7.73
N ALA A 55 -22.63 20.24 7.30
CA ALA A 55 -21.46 21.07 7.01
C ALA A 55 -20.72 21.51 8.29
N ALA A 56 -21.45 21.82 9.37
CA ALA A 56 -20.88 22.16 10.66
C ALA A 56 -20.41 20.92 11.44
N GLU A 57 -21.05 19.75 11.28
CA GLU A 57 -20.52 18.46 11.75
C GLU A 57 -19.28 18.07 10.95
N PHE A 58 -19.28 18.23 9.63
CA PHE A 58 -18.11 17.96 8.80
C PHE A 58 -16.97 18.93 9.12
N ALA A 59 -17.26 20.22 9.31
CA ALA A 59 -16.28 21.21 9.77
C ALA A 59 -15.80 20.92 11.20
N LYS A 60 -16.68 20.53 12.12
CA LYS A 60 -16.28 20.06 13.46
C LYS A 60 -15.48 18.78 13.39
N MET A 61 -15.78 17.84 12.49
CA MET A 61 -15.00 16.61 12.28
C MET A 61 -13.63 16.92 11.68
N LEU A 62 -13.52 17.93 10.82
CA LEU A 62 -12.24 18.42 10.30
C LEU A 62 -11.43 19.19 11.37
N ASP A 63 -12.10 19.92 12.27
CA ASP A 63 -11.47 20.64 13.40
C ASP A 63 -11.15 19.74 14.61
N SER A 64 -11.88 18.63 14.78
CA SER A 64 -11.69 17.67 15.89
C SER A 64 -10.91 16.42 15.50
N ALA A 65 -10.73 16.16 14.20
CA ALA A 65 -9.67 15.30 13.74
C ALA A 65 -8.39 16.13 13.76
N GLU A 66 -7.59 15.94 14.83
CA GLU A 66 -6.16 15.71 14.57
C GLU A 66 -6.13 14.72 13.40
N LEU A 67 -5.88 15.22 12.18
CA LEU A 67 -5.68 14.36 11.02
C LEU A 67 -4.67 13.32 11.49
N PRO A 68 -5.02 12.02 11.51
CA PRO A 68 -4.06 11.03 11.96
C PRO A 68 -2.81 11.26 11.13
N ASP A 69 -1.68 11.46 11.80
CA ASP A 69 -0.38 11.61 11.13
C ASP A 69 -0.07 10.24 10.50
N ILE A 70 -0.67 10.00 9.34
CA ILE A 70 -0.53 8.76 8.60
C ILE A 70 0.82 8.89 7.92
N ASP A 71 1.86 8.47 8.64
CA ASP A 71 3.17 8.23 8.06
C ASP A 71 3.03 7.17 6.96
N PRO A 72 3.25 7.52 5.67
CA PRO A 72 3.15 6.55 4.58
C PRO A 72 4.12 5.38 4.76
N GLY A 73 5.25 5.61 5.44
CA GLY A 73 6.23 4.57 5.79
C GLY A 73 5.68 3.57 6.80
N GLU A 74 4.90 4.02 7.78
CA GLU A 74 4.28 3.15 8.79
C GLU A 74 3.25 2.20 8.16
N LYS A 75 2.42 2.69 7.22
CA LYS A 75 1.50 1.82 6.46
C LYS A 75 2.24 0.78 5.63
N ALA A 76 3.34 1.16 4.98
CA ALA A 76 4.16 0.22 4.24
C ALA A 76 4.82 -0.81 5.17
N PHE A 77 5.21 -0.39 6.38
CA PHE A 77 5.80 -1.25 7.40
C PHE A 77 4.80 -2.29 7.93
N GLN A 78 3.55 -1.90 8.17
CA GLN A 78 2.49 -2.83 8.57
C GLN A 78 2.30 -3.93 7.52
N LYS A 79 2.25 -3.58 6.24
CA LYS A 79 2.18 -4.57 5.15
C LYS A 79 3.41 -5.47 5.10
N ALA A 80 4.62 -4.93 5.31
CA ALA A 80 5.82 -5.74 5.39
C ALA A 80 5.77 -6.72 6.57
N HIS A 81 5.24 -6.30 7.72
CA HIS A 81 5.05 -7.15 8.89
C HIS A 81 4.06 -8.29 8.64
N GLU A 82 2.97 -8.02 7.91
CA GLU A 82 2.03 -9.06 7.45
C GLU A 82 2.73 -10.09 6.56
N LEU A 83 3.55 -9.63 5.60
CA LEU A 83 4.31 -10.53 4.72
C LEU A 83 5.30 -11.40 5.48
N LEU A 84 5.99 -10.84 6.49
CA LEU A 84 6.86 -11.60 7.39
C LEU A 84 6.07 -12.68 8.16
N ALA A 85 4.89 -12.33 8.68
CA ALA A 85 4.03 -13.29 9.39
C ALA A 85 3.52 -14.42 8.49
N MET A 86 3.34 -14.14 7.18
CA MET A 86 2.98 -15.13 6.17
C MET A 86 4.17 -15.95 5.66
N GLY A 87 5.40 -15.63 6.06
CA GLY A 87 6.62 -16.27 5.59
C GLY A 87 7.06 -15.85 4.18
N ASN A 88 6.45 -14.80 3.61
CA ASN A 88 6.81 -14.30 2.28
C ASN A 88 8.00 -13.33 2.38
N LEU A 89 9.19 -13.88 2.59
CA LEU A 89 10.40 -13.14 2.91
C LEU A 89 10.88 -12.24 1.76
N GLU A 90 10.73 -12.67 0.50
CA GLU A 90 11.17 -11.88 -0.65
C GLU A 90 10.38 -10.58 -0.80
N GLU A 91 9.04 -10.68 -0.77
CA GLU A 91 8.18 -9.50 -0.84
C GLU A 91 8.34 -8.61 0.39
N ALA A 92 8.51 -9.21 1.57
CA ALA A 92 8.77 -8.46 2.80
C ALA A 92 10.07 -7.63 2.68
N ARG A 93 11.16 -8.26 2.21
CA ARG A 93 12.45 -7.61 2.00
C ARG A 93 12.34 -6.45 1.01
N GLU A 94 11.61 -6.63 -0.08
CA GLU A 94 11.35 -5.57 -1.07
C GLU A 94 10.63 -4.37 -0.42
N LYS A 95 9.56 -4.63 0.36
CA LYS A 95 8.80 -3.57 1.04
C LYS A 95 9.63 -2.84 2.09
N LEU A 96 10.39 -3.56 2.90
CA LEU A 96 11.25 -2.94 3.89
C LEU A 96 12.35 -2.11 3.23
N THR A 97 12.95 -2.60 2.14
CA THR A 97 13.94 -1.84 1.36
C THR A 97 13.33 -0.56 0.79
N ALA A 98 12.09 -0.62 0.29
CA ALA A 98 11.37 0.56 -0.18
C ALA A 98 11.17 1.59 0.94
N ILE A 99 10.86 1.17 2.18
CA ILE A 99 10.72 2.08 3.32
C ILE A 99 12.03 2.82 3.58
N VAL A 100 13.16 2.10 3.60
CA VAL A 100 14.47 2.69 3.86
C VAL A 100 14.86 3.73 2.79
N ASN A 101 14.56 3.44 1.53
CA ASN A 101 14.96 4.29 0.40
C ASN A 101 14.01 5.46 0.15
N VAL A 102 12.70 5.24 0.28
CA VAL A 102 11.66 6.22 -0.08
C VAL A 102 11.23 7.04 1.13
N PHE A 103 11.22 6.45 2.33
CA PHE A 103 10.74 7.09 3.56
C PHE A 103 11.81 7.10 4.68
N PRO A 104 13.02 7.65 4.44
CA PRO A 104 14.13 7.55 5.40
C PRO A 104 13.87 8.26 6.74
N SER A 105 12.97 9.26 6.76
CA SER A 105 12.56 10.01 7.95
C SER A 105 11.35 9.41 8.67
N SER A 106 10.77 8.32 8.15
CA SER A 106 9.66 7.63 8.81
C SER A 106 10.11 7.08 10.17
N SER A 107 9.19 7.06 11.12
CA SER A 107 9.42 6.45 12.44
C SER A 107 9.76 4.96 12.34
N SER A 108 9.24 4.28 11.31
CA SER A 108 9.50 2.86 11.01
C SER A 108 10.85 2.59 10.33
N ALA A 109 11.48 3.59 9.72
CA ALA A 109 12.67 3.40 8.91
C ALA A 109 13.88 2.79 9.64
N PRO A 110 14.19 3.15 10.91
CA PRO A 110 15.26 2.49 11.67
C PRO A 110 14.99 1.00 11.89
N VAL A 111 13.73 0.63 12.17
CA VAL A 111 13.33 -0.76 12.39
C VAL A 111 13.40 -1.54 11.08
N ALA A 112 12.89 -0.96 9.98
CA ALA A 112 12.97 -1.56 8.66
C ALA A 112 14.43 -1.81 8.22
N ARG A 113 15.34 -0.86 8.47
CA ARG A 113 16.78 -1.03 8.21
C ARG A 113 17.37 -2.21 8.97
N ARG A 114 17.03 -2.36 10.25
CA ARG A 114 17.50 -3.47 11.06
C ARG A 114 17.03 -4.81 10.50
N ILE A 115 15.74 -4.95 10.23
CA ILE A 115 15.16 -6.22 9.73
C ILE A 115 15.77 -6.58 8.38
N VAL A 116 15.86 -5.64 7.44
CA VAL A 116 16.50 -5.90 6.13
C VAL A 116 17.98 -6.25 6.30
N GLY A 117 18.67 -5.59 7.22
CA GLY A 117 20.06 -5.90 7.54
C GLY A 117 20.22 -7.34 8.04
N GLU A 118 19.38 -7.78 8.96
CA GLU A 118 19.36 -9.15 9.47
C GLU A 118 19.06 -10.15 8.35
N MET A 119 18.01 -9.91 7.55
CA MET A 119 17.67 -10.78 6.41
C MET A 119 18.80 -10.88 5.38
N ASN A 120 19.44 -9.76 5.05
CA ASN A 120 20.57 -9.75 4.12
C ASN A 120 21.80 -10.46 4.70
N LEU A 121 22.05 -10.34 6.01
CA LEU A 121 23.13 -11.07 6.66
C LEU A 121 22.85 -12.57 6.66
N ASP A 122 21.61 -12.99 6.96
CA ASP A 122 21.21 -14.39 6.90
C ASP A 122 21.38 -14.97 5.48
N GLU A 123 21.02 -14.20 4.44
CA GLU A 123 21.23 -14.60 3.05
C GLU A 123 22.72 -14.70 2.71
N VAL A 124 23.52 -13.68 3.02
CA VAL A 124 24.97 -13.67 2.71
C VAL A 124 25.72 -14.77 3.46
N LEU A 125 25.35 -15.06 4.70
CA LEU A 125 25.99 -16.08 5.54
C LEU A 125 25.40 -17.48 5.33
N SER A 126 24.30 -17.61 4.58
CA SER A 126 23.71 -18.89 4.22
C SER A 126 24.65 -19.75 3.40
N THR A 127 24.68 -21.05 3.71
CA THR A 127 25.39 -22.07 2.93
C THR A 127 24.70 -22.37 1.59
N ALA A 128 23.41 -22.02 1.45
CA ALA A 128 22.67 -22.21 0.19
C ALA A 128 22.99 -21.11 -0.83
N HIS A 129 23.34 -19.91 -0.37
CA HIS A 129 23.63 -18.77 -1.23
C HIS A 129 25.12 -18.76 -1.60
N MET A 130 25.56 -19.45 -2.66
CA MET A 130 26.99 -19.58 -2.97
C MET A 130 27.62 -18.37 -3.70
N GLU A 131 26.86 -17.31 -3.98
CA GLU A 131 27.43 -16.12 -4.61
C GLU A 131 28.49 -15.48 -3.70
N GLY A 132 29.66 -15.17 -4.26
CA GLY A 132 30.80 -14.66 -3.51
C GLY A 132 31.56 -15.70 -2.66
N LYS A 133 31.08 -16.94 -2.55
CA LYS A 133 31.72 -18.05 -1.81
C LYS A 133 32.38 -19.06 -2.75
N LYS A 134 33.39 -19.77 -2.25
CA LYS A 134 34.10 -20.81 -3.02
C LYS A 134 34.26 -22.08 -2.22
N SER A 135 34.31 -23.21 -2.92
CA SER A 135 34.73 -24.48 -2.34
C SER A 135 36.25 -24.62 -2.46
N HIS A 136 36.93 -24.88 -1.34
CA HIS A 136 38.36 -25.15 -1.24
C HIS A 136 38.59 -26.57 -0.74
N ILE A 137 39.29 -27.38 -1.54
CA ILE A 137 39.74 -28.71 -1.12
C ILE A 137 41.07 -28.57 -0.38
N VAL A 138 41.07 -28.93 0.90
CA VAL A 138 42.24 -28.86 1.78
C VAL A 138 43.38 -29.73 1.24
N ARG A 139 44.57 -29.13 1.11
CA ARG A 139 45.78 -29.82 0.65
C ARG A 139 46.76 -30.03 1.78
N ARG A 140 47.71 -30.95 1.59
CA ARG A 140 48.77 -31.20 2.58
C ARG A 140 49.61 -29.92 2.76
N GLY A 141 49.71 -29.44 3.99
CA GLY A 141 50.39 -28.19 4.34
C GLY A 141 49.47 -26.97 4.44
N ASP A 142 48.17 -27.12 4.17
CA ASP A 142 47.19 -26.09 4.45
C ASP A 142 46.94 -25.97 5.95
N SER A 143 46.72 -24.73 6.38
CA SER A 143 46.17 -24.38 7.69
C SER A 143 45.04 -23.39 7.47
N PHE A 144 44.10 -23.28 8.42
CA PHE A 144 43.02 -22.30 8.29
C PHE A 144 43.52 -20.88 8.02
N LEU A 145 44.57 -20.44 8.70
CA LEU A 145 45.13 -19.10 8.51
C LEU A 145 45.71 -18.92 7.11
N LYS A 146 46.37 -19.96 6.58
CA LYS A 146 46.89 -19.94 5.20
C LYS A 146 45.74 -19.87 4.19
N ILE A 147 44.72 -20.72 4.35
CA ILE A 147 43.54 -20.73 3.48
C ILE A 147 42.81 -19.39 3.53
N ALA A 148 42.62 -18.83 4.74
CA ALA A 148 41.98 -17.53 4.95
C ALA A 148 42.74 -16.40 4.25
N GLN A 149 44.07 -16.37 4.41
CA GLN A 149 44.92 -15.38 3.76
C GLN A 149 44.86 -15.48 2.23
N ASP A 150 44.97 -16.69 1.68
CA ASP A 150 44.96 -16.94 0.24
C ASP A 150 43.60 -16.57 -0.40
N ASN A 151 42.50 -16.73 0.35
CA ASN A 151 41.14 -16.42 -0.09
C ASN A 151 40.62 -15.04 0.36
N LYS A 152 41.43 -14.24 1.06
CA LYS A 152 41.05 -12.92 1.60
C LYS A 152 39.80 -12.96 2.49
N THR A 153 39.70 -14.00 3.31
CA THR A 153 38.63 -14.21 4.29
C THR A 153 39.23 -14.33 5.70
N THR A 154 38.41 -14.66 6.69
CA THR A 154 38.86 -14.86 8.09
C THR A 154 38.63 -16.30 8.54
N LEU A 155 39.40 -16.74 9.54
CA LEU A 155 39.17 -18.04 10.19
C LEU A 155 37.71 -18.17 10.66
N ASP A 156 37.18 -17.13 11.30
CA ASP A 156 35.82 -17.13 11.84
C ASP A 156 34.77 -17.33 10.74
N MET A 157 34.97 -16.69 9.58
CA MET A 157 34.08 -16.86 8.43
C MET A 157 34.13 -18.28 7.88
N ILE A 158 35.32 -18.85 7.71
CA ILE A 158 35.48 -20.25 7.28
C ILE A 158 34.78 -21.18 8.27
N MET A 159 35.00 -20.99 9.58
CA MET A 159 34.36 -21.82 10.60
C MET A 159 32.83 -21.70 10.55
N HIS A 160 32.32 -20.47 10.47
CA HIS A 160 30.88 -20.20 10.41
C HIS A 160 30.21 -20.85 9.20
N LEU A 161 30.76 -20.62 8.00
CA LEU A 161 30.22 -21.16 6.74
C LEU A 161 30.24 -22.69 6.68
N ASN A 162 31.14 -23.33 7.44
CA ASN A 162 31.24 -24.79 7.51
C ASN A 162 30.60 -25.38 8.79
N GLY A 163 29.79 -24.60 9.52
CA GLY A 163 29.07 -25.05 10.71
C GLY A 163 30.00 -25.54 11.84
N MET A 164 31.23 -25.04 11.90
CA MET A 164 32.21 -25.43 12.90
C MET A 164 32.06 -24.56 14.14
N THR A 165 31.65 -25.18 15.26
CA THR A 165 31.53 -24.50 16.56
C THR A 165 32.83 -24.51 17.36
N GLU A 166 33.75 -25.43 17.03
CA GLU A 166 35.02 -25.62 17.72
C GLU A 166 36.18 -25.62 16.74
N PHE A 167 37.34 -25.14 17.20
CA PHE A 167 38.57 -25.15 16.41
C PHE A 167 39.16 -26.56 16.37
N LYS A 168 38.86 -27.30 15.30
CA LYS A 168 39.39 -28.65 15.03
C LYS A 168 40.46 -28.64 13.94
N ASN A 169 41.34 -29.64 13.93
CA ASN A 169 42.32 -29.76 12.85
C ASN A 169 41.65 -30.18 11.53
N ILE A 170 41.97 -29.47 10.45
CA ILE A 170 41.57 -29.83 9.09
C ILE A 170 42.44 -30.95 8.52
N GLN A 171 41.86 -31.80 7.69
CA GLN A 171 42.55 -32.91 7.05
C GLN A 171 42.64 -32.72 5.53
N PRO A 172 43.74 -33.14 4.88
CA PRO A 172 43.82 -33.14 3.43
C PRO A 172 42.66 -33.93 2.80
N GLY A 173 41.99 -33.33 1.82
CA GLY A 173 40.81 -33.88 1.15
C GLY A 173 39.47 -33.38 1.70
N GLU A 174 39.46 -32.66 2.82
CA GLU A 174 38.24 -31.99 3.30
C GLU A 174 37.84 -30.85 2.37
N GLU A 175 36.53 -30.66 2.20
CA GLU A 175 35.95 -29.56 1.45
C GLU A 175 35.53 -28.47 2.43
N LEU A 176 36.03 -27.25 2.24
CA LEU A 176 35.70 -26.08 3.03
C LEU A 176 35.10 -24.99 2.15
N ILE A 177 34.00 -24.41 2.60
CA ILE A 177 33.47 -23.17 2.03
C ILE A 177 34.28 -21.98 2.57
N VAL A 178 34.83 -21.16 1.67
CA VAL A 178 35.71 -20.02 1.97
C VAL A 178 35.20 -18.73 1.34
#